data_AF-A0A953SJG0-F1
#
_entry.id   AF-A0A953SJG0-F1
#
_cell.length_a   1.000
_cell.length_b   1.000
_cell.length_c   1.000
_cell.angle_alpha   90.00
_cell.angle_beta   90.00
_cell.angle_gamma   90.00
#
_symmetry.space_group_name_H-M   'P 1'
#
loop_
_entity.id
_entity.type
_entity.pdbx_description
1 polymer ?
#
loop_
_entity_poly.entity_id
_entity_poly.type
_entity_poly.pdbx_seq_one_letter_code
_entity_poly.pdbx_strand_id
1 'polypeptide(L)'
;IMLRHPRAEGAERALESAKQNLAQCAAFGVSERFDDSIRLFTRVLNWPGVRWESRNVSQGRPKSDQIEPAVLERIRRETAVDRALYEHGLNLLEKRMSETV
;
A
#
# COMPACT_ATOMS: atom_id res chain seq x y z
N ILE A 1 0.63 31.08 -12.78
CA ILE A 1 1.98 30.51 -12.57
C ILE A 1 1.79 29.03 -12.25
N MET A 2 2.14 28.13 -13.18
CA MET A 2 2.13 26.69 -12.92
C MET A 2 3.13 26.40 -11.80
N LEU A 3 2.64 26.07 -10.61
CA LEU A 3 3.47 25.51 -9.56
C LEU A 3 3.91 24.12 -10.04
N ARG A 4 5.13 24.01 -10.55
CA ARG A 4 5.84 22.73 -10.67
C ARG A 4 5.82 22.11 -9.28
N HIS A 5 5.05 21.04 -9.08
CA HIS A 5 5.04 20.35 -7.80
C HIS A 5 6.42 19.71 -7.62
N PRO A 6 7.20 20.05 -6.57
CA PRO A 6 8.58 19.58 -6.39
C PRO A 6 8.71 18.05 -6.25
N ARG A 7 7.58 17.31 -6.18
CA ARG A 7 7.54 15.84 -6.13
C ARG A 7 7.85 15.16 -7.47
N ALA A 8 7.79 15.86 -8.60
CA ALA A 8 7.97 15.22 -9.91
C ALA A 8 9.44 14.88 -10.20
N GLU A 9 10.38 15.71 -9.74
CA GLU A 9 11.81 15.49 -9.96
C GLU A 9 12.31 14.36 -9.06
N GLY A 10 12.62 13.22 -9.66
CA GLY A 10 13.05 12.02 -8.95
C GLY A 10 11.92 11.07 -8.51
N ALA A 11 10.67 11.33 -8.88
CA ALA A 11 9.53 10.47 -8.59
C ALA A 11 9.74 9.01 -9.02
N GLU A 12 10.25 8.80 -10.24
CA GLU A 12 10.52 7.47 -10.78
C GLU A 12 11.63 6.76 -10.01
N ARG A 13 12.73 7.46 -9.70
CA ARG A 13 13.81 6.91 -8.87
C ARG A 13 13.30 6.54 -7.47
N ALA A 14 12.50 7.40 -6.85
CA ALA A 14 11.89 7.14 -5.56
C ALA A 14 10.95 5.93 -5.61
N LEU A 15 10.14 5.79 -6.67
CA LEU A 15 9.26 4.65 -6.88
C LEU A 15 10.06 3.34 -6.98
N GLU A 16 11.10 3.32 -7.81
CA GLU A 16 11.93 2.12 -7.99
C GLU A 16 12.69 1.75 -6.72
N SER A 17 13.25 2.73 -6.00
CA SER A 17 13.85 2.48 -4.68
C SER A 17 12.83 1.96 -3.67
N ALA A 18 11.59 2.48 -3.66
CA ALA A 18 10.55 2.00 -2.77
C ALA A 18 10.12 0.56 -3.08
N LYS A 19 9.99 0.19 -4.37
CA LYS A 19 9.71 -1.19 -4.79
C LYS A 19 10.83 -2.14 -4.36
N GLN A 20 12.09 -1.75 -4.54
CA GLN A 20 13.25 -2.54 -4.10
C GLN A 20 13.26 -2.74 -2.59
N ASN A 21 13.03 -1.67 -1.82
CA ASN A 21 12.95 -1.74 -0.36
C ASN A 21 11.82 -2.66 0.10
N LEU A 22 10.62 -2.54 -0.52
CA LEU A 22 9.48 -3.38 -0.20
C LEU A 22 9.77 -4.87 -0.49
N ALA A 23 10.48 -5.17 -1.58
CA ALA A 23 10.91 -6.52 -1.92
C ALA A 23 11.92 -7.10 -0.90
N GLN A 24 12.74 -6.26 -0.29
CA GLN A 24 13.74 -6.65 0.71
C GLN A 24 13.16 -6.78 2.12
N CYS A 25 12.01 -6.17 2.42
CA CYS A 25 11.34 -6.36 3.69
C CYS A 25 11.02 -7.85 3.90
N ALA A 26 11.37 -8.38 5.08
CA ALA A 26 11.05 -9.76 5.46
C ALA A 26 9.54 -10.04 5.26
N ALA A 27 8.70 -9.15 5.77
CA ALA A 27 7.27 -9.15 5.47
C ALA A 27 6.70 -7.72 5.47
N PHE A 28 5.59 -7.52 4.77
CA PHE A 28 4.78 -6.30 4.77
C PHE A 28 3.31 -6.68 4.55
N GLY A 29 2.39 -5.74 4.78
CA GLY A 29 0.95 -5.99 4.68
C GLY A 29 0.18 -4.81 4.10
N VAL A 30 -1.11 -5.02 3.83
CA VAL A 30 -2.05 -3.99 3.38
C VAL A 30 -3.27 -3.98 4.30
N SER A 31 -3.77 -2.77 4.60
CA SER A 31 -4.88 -2.58 5.54
C SER A 31 -6.16 -3.28 5.12
N GLU A 32 -6.43 -3.36 3.81
CA GLU A 32 -7.61 -4.01 3.25
C GLU A 32 -7.56 -5.54 3.38
N ARG A 33 -6.38 -6.12 3.60
CA ARG A 33 -6.14 -7.57 3.77
C ARG A 33 -5.33 -7.80 5.04
N PHE A 34 -5.81 -7.23 6.15
CA PHE A 34 -5.11 -7.30 7.43
C PHE A 34 -4.91 -8.74 7.91
N ASP A 35 -5.92 -9.60 7.75
CA ASP A 35 -5.82 -11.03 8.07
C ASP A 35 -4.70 -11.74 7.30
N ASP A 36 -4.62 -11.52 6.00
CA ASP A 36 -3.56 -12.10 5.17
C ASP A 36 -2.19 -11.59 5.59
N SER A 37 -2.12 -10.31 5.95
CA SER A 37 -0.89 -9.71 6.47
C SER A 37 -0.43 -10.37 7.77
N ILE A 38 -1.35 -10.62 8.72
CA ILE A 38 -1.02 -11.32 9.97
C ILE A 38 -0.59 -12.78 9.71
N ARG A 39 -1.23 -13.48 8.77
CA ARG A 39 -0.81 -14.84 8.37
C ARG A 39 0.61 -14.84 7.81
N LEU A 40 0.92 -13.89 6.92
CA LEU A 40 2.27 -13.74 6.38
C LEU A 40 3.28 -13.46 7.50
N PHE A 41 2.97 -12.55 8.43
CA PHE A 41 3.86 -12.20 9.53
C PHE A 41 4.10 -13.38 10.46
N THR A 42 3.04 -14.10 10.81
CA THR A 42 3.11 -15.31 11.63
C THR A 42 4.06 -16.32 11.03
N ARG A 43 3.95 -16.57 9.72
CA ARG A 43 4.79 -17.52 8.99
C ARG A 43 6.24 -17.05 8.86
N VAL A 44 6.46 -15.80 8.44
CA VAL A 44 7.81 -15.30 8.11
C VAL A 44 8.61 -14.94 9.35
N LEU A 45 7.96 -14.39 10.37
CA LEU A 45 8.61 -13.93 11.60
C LEU A 45 8.52 -14.94 12.75
N ASN A 46 7.91 -16.11 12.49
CA ASN A 46 7.68 -17.18 13.47
C ASN A 46 6.97 -16.68 14.75
N TRP A 47 5.92 -15.86 14.59
CA TRP A 47 5.17 -15.31 15.72
C TRP A 47 4.12 -16.30 16.23
N PRO A 48 4.22 -16.80 17.48
CA PRO A 48 3.27 -17.77 17.98
C PRO A 48 1.95 -17.11 18.40
N GLY A 49 0.82 -17.68 17.95
CA GLY A 49 -0.48 -17.47 18.57
C GLY A 49 -1.04 -16.04 18.48
N VAL A 50 -0.77 -15.33 17.38
CA VAL A 50 -1.23 -13.94 17.20
C VAL A 50 -2.77 -13.86 17.17
N ARG A 51 -3.33 -13.19 18.18
CA ARG A 51 -4.72 -12.73 18.18
C ARG A 51 -4.74 -11.23 17.99
N TRP A 52 -5.66 -10.75 17.17
CA TRP A 52 -5.76 -9.33 16.84
C TRP A 52 -7.24 -8.91 16.79
N GLU A 53 -7.46 -7.61 16.96
CA GLU A 53 -8.79 -6.99 16.84
C GLU A 53 -8.69 -5.77 15.93
N SER A 54 -9.73 -5.51 15.14
CA SER A 54 -9.77 -4.30 14.30
C SER A 54 -9.84 -3.06 15.18
N ARG A 55 -8.78 -2.25 15.12
CA ARG A 55 -8.71 -0.92 15.73
C ARG A 55 -8.48 0.11 14.62
N ASN A 56 -8.97 1.34 14.81
CA ASN A 56 -8.88 2.44 13.83
C ASN A 56 -9.65 2.18 12.52
N VAL A 57 -10.78 1.49 12.58
CA VAL A 57 -11.68 1.31 11.43
C VAL A 57 -12.36 2.65 11.11
N SER A 58 -12.08 3.19 9.93
CA SER A 58 -12.64 4.47 9.48
C SER A 58 -14.13 4.30 9.08
N GLN A 59 -15.04 4.90 9.85
CA GLN A 59 -16.50 4.78 9.64
C GLN A 59 -17.10 5.84 8.69
N GLY A 60 -16.34 6.90 8.39
CA GLY A 60 -16.84 8.08 7.67
C GLY A 60 -16.01 8.47 6.45
N ARG A 61 -15.26 7.53 5.85
CA ARG A 61 -14.50 7.81 4.64
C ARG A 61 -15.48 8.04 3.48
N PRO A 62 -15.46 9.20 2.81
CA PRO A 62 -16.29 9.42 1.64
C PRO A 62 -16.00 8.35 0.59
N LYS A 63 -17.06 7.76 0.04
CA LYS A 63 -16.97 6.92 -1.14
C LYS A 63 -16.55 7.77 -2.34
N SER A 64 -16.00 7.15 -3.37
CA SER A 64 -15.50 7.88 -4.55
C SER A 64 -16.59 8.67 -5.28
N ASP A 65 -17.84 8.20 -5.25
CA ASP A 65 -19.03 8.86 -5.81
C ASP A 65 -19.53 10.03 -4.95
N GLN A 66 -19.04 10.17 -3.71
CA GLN A 66 -19.31 11.28 -2.81
C GLN A 66 -18.23 12.37 -2.89
N ILE A 67 -17.21 12.20 -3.74
CA ILE A 67 -16.12 13.15 -3.94
C ILE A 67 -16.29 13.81 -5.31
N GLU A 68 -16.24 15.14 -5.34
CA GLU A 68 -16.26 15.91 -6.58
C GLU A 68 -15.25 15.37 -7.61
N PRO A 69 -15.64 15.13 -8.88
CA PRO A 69 -14.75 14.52 -9.86
C PRO A 69 -13.41 15.24 -10.02
N ALA A 70 -13.42 16.58 -10.00
CA ALA A 70 -12.19 17.39 -10.09
C ALA A 70 -11.25 17.18 -8.89
N VAL A 71 -11.81 16.94 -7.70
CA VAL A 71 -11.05 16.63 -6.48
C VAL A 71 -10.48 15.22 -6.57
N LEU A 72 -11.27 14.25 -7.01
CA LEU A 72 -10.82 12.87 -7.18
C LEU A 72 -9.68 12.77 -8.21
N GLU A 73 -9.78 13.46 -9.34
CA GLU A 73 -8.72 13.53 -10.35
C GLU A 73 -7.45 14.19 -9.81
N ARG A 74 -7.60 15.22 -8.98
CA ARG A 74 -6.46 15.84 -8.30
C ARG A 74 -5.78 14.87 -7.33
N ILE A 75 -6.55 14.14 -6.52
CA ILE A 75 -6.00 13.11 -5.61
C ILE A 75 -5.23 12.07 -6.43
N ARG A 76 -5.85 11.51 -7.48
CA ARG A 76 -5.22 10.51 -8.36
C ARG A 76 -3.90 10.99 -8.94
N ARG A 77 -3.85 12.23 -9.41
CA ARG A 77 -2.62 12.85 -9.94
C ARG A 77 -1.56 13.03 -8.86
N GLU A 78 -1.95 13.50 -7.68
CA GLU A 78 -1.01 13.78 -6.58
C GLU A 78 -0.46 12.52 -5.90
N THR A 79 -1.20 11.41 -5.96
CA THR A 79 -0.81 10.11 -5.37
C THR A 79 -0.46 9.07 -6.43
N ALA A 80 -0.13 9.48 -7.66
CA ALA A 80 0.14 8.54 -8.76
C ALA A 80 1.32 7.59 -8.44
N VAL A 81 2.37 8.11 -7.80
CA VAL A 81 3.55 7.33 -7.36
C VAL A 81 3.15 6.33 -6.27
N ASP A 82 2.47 6.77 -5.22
CA ASP A 82 2.01 5.90 -4.14
C ASP A 82 1.07 4.81 -4.66
N ARG A 83 0.19 5.15 -5.60
CA ARG A 83 -0.70 4.19 -6.26
C ARG A 83 0.08 3.13 -7.02
N ALA A 84 1.10 3.52 -7.79
CA ALA A 84 1.95 2.57 -8.51
C ALA A 84 2.72 1.65 -7.56
N LEU A 85 3.19 2.18 -6.43
CA LEU A 85 3.83 1.38 -5.37
C LEU A 85 2.82 0.42 -4.72
N TYR A 86 1.60 0.88 -4.44
CA TYR A 86 0.53 0.08 -3.85
C TYR A 86 0.14 -1.09 -4.76
N GLU A 87 -0.06 -0.84 -6.06
CA GLU A 87 -0.34 -1.89 -7.06
C GLU A 87 0.80 -2.93 -7.13
N HIS A 88 2.06 -2.47 -7.10
CA HIS A 88 3.21 -3.37 -7.00
C HIS A 88 3.20 -4.19 -5.70
N GLY A 89 2.93 -3.55 -4.56
CA GLY A 89 2.84 -4.20 -3.26
C GLY A 89 1.75 -5.25 -3.19
N LEU A 90 0.58 -5.02 -3.80
CA LEU A 90 -0.50 -6.00 -3.90
C LEU A 90 -0.05 -7.26 -4.66
N ASN A 91 0.58 -7.09 -5.82
CA ASN A 91 1.09 -8.21 -6.61
C ASN A 91 2.16 -9.01 -5.86
N LEU A 92 3.07 -8.31 -5.18
CA LEU A 92 4.13 -8.95 -4.39
C LEU A 92 3.57 -9.67 -3.16
N LEU A 93 2.56 -9.11 -2.49
CA LEU A 93 1.87 -9.75 -1.38
C LEU A 93 1.19 -11.04 -1.85
N GLU A 94 0.45 -10.98 -2.96
CA GLU A 94 -0.22 -12.16 -3.52
C GLU A 94 0.78 -13.27 -3.85
N LYS A 95 1.90 -12.91 -4.49
CA LYS A 95 2.99 -13.87 -4.76
C LYS A 95 3.47 -14.54 -3.47
N ARG A 96 3.79 -13.74 -2.43
CA ARG A 96 4.25 -14.26 -1.14
C ARG A 96 3.21 -15.14 -0.45
N MET A 97 1.91 -14.84 -0.59
CA MET A 97 0.84 -15.65 -0.03
C MET A 97 0.68 -16.99 -0.77
N SER A 98 0.90 -17.02 -2.09
CA SER A 98 0.79 -18.22 -2.92
C SER A 98 1.97 -19.18 -2.78
N GLU A 99 3.15 -18.67 -2.41
CA GLU A 99 4.33 -19.48 -2.13
C GLU A 99 4.04 -20.34 -0.88
N THR A 100 3.79 -21.63 -1.11
CA THR A 100 3.64 -22.65 -0.06
C THR A 100 5.04 -23.18 0.28
N VAL A 101 5.37 -23.25 1.57
CA VAL A 101 6.56 -23.98 2.06
C VAL A 101 6.25 -25.46 2.08
#